data_AF-A0A6C0D437-F1
#
_entry.id   AF-A0A6C0D437-F1
#
_cell.length_a   1.000
_cell.length_b   1.000
_cell.length_c   1.000
_cell.angle_alpha   90.00
_cell.angle_beta   90.00
_cell.angle_gamma   90.00
#
_symmetry.space_group_name_H-M   'P 1'
#
loop_
_entity.id
_entity.type
_entity.pdbx_description
1 polymer ?
#
loop_
_entity_poly.entity_id
_entity_poly.type
_entity_poly.pdbx_seq_one_letter_code
_entity_poly.pdbx_strand_id
1 'polypeptide(L)'
;MRIAITRTIVMGLTAIKTASFKAGRFISNVPPIPMIRDPTPPFDSPPFLPPGMQPSFLREAELKHSRLAMVSVVAFPVLEHYSSGLGINAFQQLPDLAQLAAVQLMFLSEFTSMIQGWRNPLEAPFTLKDDYQPGDLGFGVWNTTMGDMMDKELNNGRLAMIAMLGMMAQELVTHQRLF
;
A
#
# COMPACT_ATOMS: atom_id res chain seq x y z
N MET A 1 -21.74 35.23 -56.50
CA MET A 1 -20.94 34.11 -55.94
C MET A 1 -20.18 34.45 -54.64
N ARG A 2 -20.52 35.52 -53.89
CA ARG A 2 -19.85 35.86 -52.61
C ARG A 2 -20.65 35.55 -51.34
N ILE A 3 -21.97 35.30 -51.45
CA ILE A 3 -22.87 35.11 -50.29
C ILE A 3 -22.92 33.65 -49.82
N ALA A 4 -22.67 32.68 -50.71
CA ALA A 4 -22.67 31.25 -50.36
C ALA A 4 -21.44 30.84 -49.51
N ILE A 5 -20.28 31.47 -49.76
CA ILE A 5 -19.02 31.15 -49.06
C ILE A 5 -19.09 31.61 -47.59
N THR A 6 -19.73 32.75 -47.31
CA THR A 6 -19.85 33.29 -45.95
C THR A 6 -20.78 32.45 -45.06
N ARG A 7 -21.86 31.86 -45.60
CA ARG A 7 -22.76 30.97 -44.82
C ARG A 7 -22.11 29.64 -44.45
N THR A 8 -21.26 29.08 -45.32
CA THR A 8 -20.52 27.83 -45.04
C THR A 8 -19.48 28.03 -43.93
N ILE A 9 -18.81 29.18 -43.90
CA ILE A 9 -17.81 29.50 -42.86
C ILE A 9 -18.48 29.75 -41.49
N VAL A 10 -19.61 30.46 -41.47
CA VAL A 10 -20.33 30.77 -40.21
C VAL A 10 -20.95 29.51 -39.59
N MET A 11 -21.49 28.58 -40.39
CA MET A 11 -21.97 27.28 -39.88
C MET A 11 -20.84 26.41 -39.32
N GLY A 12 -19.65 26.44 -39.94
CA GLY A 12 -18.47 25.76 -39.42
C GLY A 12 -18.01 26.31 -38.05
N LEU A 13 -18.06 27.63 -37.86
CA LEU A 13 -17.67 28.27 -36.60
C LEU A 13 -18.67 27.99 -35.46
N THR A 14 -19.97 27.90 -35.75
CA THR A 14 -20.98 27.52 -34.74
C THR A 14 -20.90 26.05 -34.33
N ALA A 15 -20.51 25.15 -35.26
CA ALA A 15 -20.30 23.73 -34.94
C ALA A 15 -19.10 23.50 -34.00
N ILE A 16 -18.05 24.33 -34.13
CA ILE A 16 -16.86 24.25 -33.27
C ILE A 16 -17.19 24.68 -31.83
N LYS A 17 -18.08 25.66 -31.61
CA LYS A 17 -18.48 26.07 -30.24
C LYS A 17 -19.33 25.04 -29.51
N THR A 18 -20.18 24.28 -30.21
CA THR A 18 -20.96 23.18 -29.59
C THR A 18 -20.15 21.91 -29.36
N ALA A 19 -19.03 21.71 -30.05
CA ALA A 19 -18.12 20.59 -29.82
C ALA A 19 -17.25 20.77 -28.55
N SER A 20 -17.25 21.97 -27.95
CA SER A 20 -16.42 22.29 -26.78
C SER A 20 -17.02 21.88 -25.42
N PHE A 21 -18.15 21.16 -25.36
CA PHE A 21 -18.79 20.78 -24.10
C PHE A 21 -18.83 19.27 -23.83
N LYS A 22 -17.82 18.54 -24.31
CA LYS A 22 -17.57 17.15 -23.89
C LYS A 22 -16.09 16.92 -23.55
N ALA A 23 -15.44 17.92 -22.97
CA ALA A 23 -14.08 17.83 -22.45
C ALA A 23 -14.00 17.24 -21.03
N GLY A 24 -14.94 16.37 -20.65
CA GLY A 24 -14.94 15.59 -19.40
C GLY A 24 -14.23 14.23 -19.54
N ARG A 25 -13.31 14.06 -20.50
CA ARG A 25 -12.71 12.73 -20.77
C ARG A 25 -11.26 12.76 -21.26
N PHE A 26 -10.51 13.83 -20.99
CA PHE A 26 -9.11 13.94 -21.39
C PHE A 26 -8.11 14.07 -20.22
N ILE A 27 -8.58 13.93 -18.96
CA ILE A 27 -7.72 13.74 -17.77
C ILE A 27 -7.72 12.27 -17.30
N SER A 28 -8.14 11.31 -18.13
CA SER A 28 -8.21 9.89 -17.73
C SER A 28 -7.04 9.03 -18.24
N ASN A 29 -5.97 9.64 -18.75
CA ASN A 29 -4.76 8.91 -19.14
C ASN A 29 -3.68 8.94 -18.04
N VAL A 30 -4.08 9.09 -16.78
CA VAL A 30 -3.35 8.38 -15.73
C VAL A 30 -3.70 6.91 -15.97
N PRO A 31 -2.74 6.01 -16.26
CA PRO A 31 -3.06 4.59 -16.33
C PRO A 31 -3.85 4.25 -15.07
N PRO A 32 -4.97 3.50 -15.16
CA PRO A 32 -5.72 3.14 -13.96
C PRO A 32 -4.69 2.54 -13.02
N ILE A 33 -4.48 3.22 -11.89
CA ILE A 33 -3.45 2.81 -10.94
C ILE A 33 -3.77 1.34 -10.65
N PRO A 34 -2.81 0.41 -10.77
CA PRO A 34 -3.08 -1.01 -10.61
C PRO A 34 -3.57 -1.24 -9.18
N MET A 35 -4.87 -1.15 -9.00
CA MET A 35 -5.53 -1.33 -7.72
C MET A 35 -5.51 -2.83 -7.48
N ILE A 36 -4.95 -3.25 -6.34
CA ILE A 36 -4.91 -4.64 -5.90
C ILE A 36 -6.35 -5.16 -5.89
N ARG A 37 -6.67 -6.04 -6.85
CA ARG A 37 -7.99 -6.62 -7.07
C ARG A 37 -8.00 -7.97 -6.36
N ASP A 38 -8.07 -7.91 -5.04
CA ASP A 38 -8.17 -9.12 -4.24
C ASP A 38 -9.27 -10.09 -4.75
N PRO A 39 -9.12 -11.41 -4.51
CA PRO A 39 -10.21 -12.37 -4.68
C PRO A 39 -11.39 -12.08 -3.73
N THR A 40 -11.11 -11.40 -2.62
CA THR A 40 -12.10 -10.81 -1.72
C THR A 40 -12.37 -9.37 -2.14
N PRO A 41 -13.60 -8.84 -2.05
CA PRO A 41 -13.80 -7.39 -2.19
C PRO A 41 -12.77 -6.64 -1.33
N PRO A 42 -12.30 -5.44 -1.73
CA PRO A 42 -11.58 -4.57 -0.80
C PRO A 42 -12.36 -4.54 0.52
N PHE A 43 -11.66 -4.39 1.65
CA PHE A 43 -12.27 -4.23 2.97
C PHE A 43 -13.15 -2.95 2.95
N ASP A 44 -14.29 -3.03 2.29
CA ASP A 44 -15.25 -1.97 2.06
C ASP A 44 -16.07 -1.92 3.33
N SER A 45 -15.54 -1.14 4.27
CA SER A 45 -16.23 -0.77 5.48
C SER A 45 -16.69 -1.96 6.35
N PRO A 46 -15.80 -2.74 6.99
CA PRO A 46 -16.23 -3.50 8.15
C PRO A 46 -17.04 -2.61 9.10
N PRO A 47 -18.10 -3.15 9.74
CA PRO A 47 -19.05 -2.36 10.53
C PRO A 47 -18.43 -1.66 11.75
N PHE A 48 -17.16 -1.96 12.07
CA PHE A 48 -16.37 -1.33 13.12
C PHE A 48 -15.53 -0.13 12.66
N LEU A 49 -15.54 0.24 11.38
CA LEU A 49 -14.75 1.39 10.93
C LEU A 49 -15.35 2.71 11.40
N PRO A 50 -14.53 3.61 11.97
CA PRO A 50 -14.98 4.95 12.28
C PRO A 50 -15.38 5.67 10.98
N PRO A 51 -16.49 6.43 11.00
CA PRO A 51 -16.93 7.18 9.84
C PRO A 51 -15.85 8.17 9.40
N GLY A 52 -15.45 8.12 8.13
CA GLY A 52 -14.43 9.02 7.54
C GLY A 52 -13.06 8.39 7.27
N MET A 53 -12.83 7.13 7.64
CA MET A 53 -11.58 6.44 7.28
C MET A 53 -11.62 5.93 5.83
N GLN A 54 -10.58 6.25 5.06
CA GLN A 54 -10.48 5.80 3.67
C GLN A 54 -10.06 4.32 3.59
N PRO A 55 -10.71 3.48 2.77
CA PRO A 55 -10.30 2.08 2.58
C PRO A 55 -8.87 1.92 2.03
N SER A 56 -8.39 2.89 1.25
CA SER A 56 -7.00 2.95 0.74
C SER A 56 -5.95 2.99 1.86
N PHE A 57 -6.27 3.66 2.98
CA PHE A 57 -5.39 3.72 4.15
C PHE A 57 -5.24 2.35 4.82
N LEU A 58 -6.35 1.61 4.96
CA LEU A 58 -6.32 0.26 5.53
C LEU A 58 -5.54 -0.70 4.63
N ARG A 59 -5.70 -0.56 3.31
CA ARG A 59 -4.94 -1.32 2.33
C ARG A 59 -3.44 -1.07 2.44
N GLU A 60 -3.04 0.18 2.59
CA GLU A 60 -1.63 0.55 2.82
C GLU A 60 -1.08 -0.12 4.09
N ALA A 61 -1.83 -0.02 5.19
CA ALA A 61 -1.45 -0.65 6.45
C ALA A 61 -1.35 -2.18 6.31
N GLU A 62 -2.31 -2.82 5.66
CA GLU A 62 -2.32 -4.27 5.39
C GLU A 62 -1.06 -4.71 4.64
N LEU A 63 -0.69 -4.00 3.56
CA LEU A 63 0.49 -4.32 2.76
C LEU A 63 1.80 -4.20 3.55
N LYS A 64 1.94 -3.13 4.36
CA LYS A 64 3.13 -2.95 5.20
C LYS A 64 3.30 -4.09 6.21
N HIS A 65 2.22 -4.43 6.91
CA HIS A 65 2.25 -5.52 7.89
C HIS A 65 2.47 -6.89 7.22
N SER A 66 1.85 -7.10 6.05
CA SER A 66 2.05 -8.29 5.20
C SER A 66 3.52 -8.49 4.84
N ARG A 67 4.19 -7.47 4.29
CA ARG A 67 5.61 -7.55 3.91
C ARG A 67 6.52 -7.80 5.10
N LEU A 68 6.26 -7.09 6.21
CA LEU A 68 7.01 -7.30 7.44
C LEU A 68 6.82 -8.73 7.96
N ALA A 69 5.59 -9.24 7.97
CA ALA A 69 5.29 -10.60 8.39
C ALA A 69 5.95 -11.65 7.49
N MET A 70 5.97 -11.46 6.16
CA MET A 70 6.68 -12.35 5.24
C MET A 70 8.17 -12.43 5.57
N VAL A 71 8.82 -11.29 5.87
CA VAL A 71 10.22 -11.27 6.30
C VAL A 71 10.38 -11.94 7.66
N SER A 72 9.49 -11.66 8.61
CA SER A 72 9.54 -12.26 9.95
C SER A 72 9.39 -13.77 9.94
N VAL A 73 8.49 -14.34 9.14
CA VAL A 73 8.28 -15.79 9.04
C VAL A 73 9.54 -16.52 8.56
N VAL A 74 10.33 -15.89 7.68
CA VAL A 74 11.61 -16.45 7.22
C VAL A 74 12.73 -16.20 8.22
N ALA A 75 12.76 -15.02 8.84
CA ALA A 75 13.79 -14.66 9.80
C ALA A 75 13.68 -15.47 11.11
N PHE A 76 12.47 -15.80 11.56
CA PHE A 76 12.26 -16.42 12.86
C PHE A 76 12.95 -17.79 13.02
N PRO A 77 12.79 -18.76 12.10
CA PRO A 77 13.49 -20.04 12.20
C PRO A 77 15.01 -19.89 12.03
N VAL A 78 15.45 -18.94 11.20
CA VAL A 78 16.88 -18.64 11.02
C VAL A 78 17.48 -18.12 12.33
N LEU A 79 16.76 -17.23 13.03
CA LEU A 79 17.19 -16.71 14.32
C LEU A 79 17.25 -17.81 15.38
N GLU A 80 16.24 -18.69 15.46
CA GLU A 80 16.26 -19.85 16.39
C GLU A 80 17.42 -20.81 16.10
N HIS A 81 17.84 -20.97 14.84
CA HIS A 81 18.96 -21.83 14.49
C HIS A 81 20.30 -21.31 15.03
N TYR A 82 20.52 -19.99 15.00
CA TYR A 82 21.78 -19.37 15.45
C TYR A 82 21.76 -18.93 16.92
N SER A 83 20.57 -18.76 17.50
CA SER A 83 20.36 -18.32 18.89
C SER A 83 20.13 -19.51 19.82
N SER A 84 20.77 -19.50 20.99
CA SER A 84 20.45 -20.43 22.07
C SER A 84 19.27 -19.98 22.95
N GLY A 85 18.67 -18.84 22.67
CA GLY A 85 17.52 -18.29 23.38
C GLY A 85 16.18 -18.63 22.72
N LEU A 86 15.11 -18.12 23.33
CA LEU A 86 13.79 -18.04 22.69
C LEU A 86 13.83 -16.96 21.59
N GLY A 87 13.26 -17.22 20.42
CA GLY A 87 13.17 -16.30 19.29
C GLY A 87 12.48 -14.99 19.66
N ILE A 88 11.41 -15.05 20.45
CA ILE A 88 10.70 -13.85 20.97
C ILE A 88 11.63 -12.91 21.77
N ASN A 89 12.60 -13.47 22.51
CA ASN A 89 13.51 -12.70 23.34
C ASN A 89 14.80 -12.29 22.62
N ALA A 90 14.93 -12.63 21.32
CA ALA A 90 16.13 -12.37 20.55
C ALA A 90 16.44 -10.87 20.44
N PHE A 91 15.42 -10.01 20.40
CA PHE A 91 15.61 -8.56 20.34
C PHE A 91 16.18 -8.00 21.65
N GLN A 92 15.70 -8.50 22.79
CA GLN A 92 16.11 -8.06 24.13
C GLN A 92 17.53 -8.52 24.48
N GLN A 93 18.03 -9.58 23.83
CA GLN A 93 19.38 -10.09 24.01
C GLN A 93 20.44 -9.29 23.23
N LEU A 94 20.04 -8.44 22.28
CA LEU A 94 20.96 -7.58 21.53
C LEU A 94 21.53 -6.47 22.43
N PRO A 95 22.75 -5.97 22.15
CA PRO A 95 23.28 -4.81 22.88
C PRO A 95 22.38 -3.58 22.66
N ASP A 96 22.24 -2.74 23.69
CA ASP A 96 21.34 -1.57 23.69
C ASP A 96 21.51 -0.66 22.46
N LEU A 97 22.76 -0.47 22.03
CA LEU A 97 23.08 0.31 20.84
C LEU A 97 22.47 -0.29 19.56
N ALA A 98 22.48 -1.61 19.43
CA ALA A 98 21.90 -2.31 18.27
C ALA A 98 20.37 -2.28 18.32
N GLN A 99 19.76 -2.42 19.51
CA GLN A 99 18.31 -2.27 19.68
C GLN A 99 17.86 -0.87 19.27
N LEU A 100 18.55 0.16 19.77
CA LEU A 100 18.26 1.55 19.44
C LEU A 100 18.47 1.83 17.95
N ALA A 101 19.55 1.32 17.35
CA ALA A 101 19.80 1.47 15.92
C ALA A 101 18.69 0.82 15.07
N ALA A 102 18.23 -0.39 15.43
CA ALA A 102 17.14 -1.06 14.74
C ALA A 102 15.83 -0.25 14.80
N VAL A 103 15.48 0.29 15.97
CA VAL A 103 14.28 1.14 16.14
C VAL A 103 14.42 2.44 15.34
N GLN A 104 15.60 3.07 15.36
CA GLN A 104 15.84 4.29 14.58
C GLN A 104 15.72 4.06 13.08
N LEU A 105 16.27 2.96 12.57
CA LEU A 105 16.16 2.61 11.15
C LEU A 105 14.71 2.37 10.75
N MET A 106 13.95 1.63 11.56
CA MET A 106 12.52 1.41 11.31
C MET A 106 11.73 2.73 11.32
N PHE A 107 12.02 3.61 12.28
CA PHE A 107 11.38 4.92 12.38
C PHE A 107 11.67 5.78 11.14
N LEU A 108 12.93 5.83 10.70
CA LEU A 108 13.34 6.59 9.52
C LEU A 108 12.64 6.06 8.26
N SER A 109 12.57 4.74 8.07
CA SER A 109 11.89 4.15 6.90
C SER A 109 10.39 4.41 6.88
N GLU A 110 9.73 4.43 8.04
CA GLU A 110 8.30 4.75 8.11
C GLU A 110 8.05 6.23 7.90
N PHE A 111 8.92 7.09 8.43
CA PHE A 111 8.80 8.54 8.27
C PHE A 111 8.98 8.98 6.82
N THR A 112 9.94 8.40 6.09
CA THR A 112 10.12 8.68 4.65
C THR A 112 8.91 8.20 3.85
N SER A 113 8.37 7.02 4.15
CA SER A 113 7.17 6.49 3.51
C SER A 113 5.94 7.37 3.76
N MET A 114 5.81 7.93 4.97
CA MET A 114 4.74 8.85 5.33
C MET A 114 4.82 10.16 4.52
N ILE A 115 6.01 10.77 4.41
CA ILE A 115 6.19 12.00 3.62
C ILE A 115 5.80 11.80 2.16
N GLN A 116 6.10 10.62 1.61
CA GLN A 116 5.80 10.30 0.21
C GLN A 116 4.30 10.06 -0.03
N GLY A 117 3.66 9.20 0.75
CA GLY A 117 2.29 8.74 0.45
C GLY A 117 1.15 9.49 1.15
N TRP A 118 1.40 10.12 2.30
CA TRP A 118 0.34 10.63 3.16
C TRP A 118 0.08 12.12 2.94
N ARG A 119 -1.17 12.55 3.11
CA ARG A 119 -1.48 13.98 3.19
C ARG A 119 -0.96 14.56 4.51
N ASN A 120 -0.87 15.88 4.57
CA ASN A 120 -0.48 16.59 5.78
C ASN A 120 -1.39 16.15 6.95
N PRO A 121 -0.83 15.57 8.03
CA PRO A 121 -1.62 15.06 9.14
C PRO A 121 -2.45 16.14 9.86
N LEU A 122 -2.06 17.41 9.72
CA LEU A 122 -2.75 18.56 10.30
C LEU A 122 -4.01 18.95 9.52
N GLU A 123 -4.08 18.64 8.22
CA GLU A 123 -5.21 18.99 7.34
C GLU A 123 -6.17 17.80 7.19
N ALA A 124 -5.64 16.58 7.07
CA ALA A 124 -6.43 15.38 6.85
C ALA A 124 -5.75 14.15 7.50
N PRO A 125 -6.05 13.84 8.77
CA PRO A 125 -5.44 12.72 9.48
C PRO A 125 -5.85 11.38 8.83
N PHE A 126 -4.90 10.45 8.73
CA PHE A 126 -5.13 9.08 8.20
C PHE A 126 -5.66 9.02 6.76
N THR A 127 -5.25 9.97 5.92
CA THR A 127 -5.62 10.00 4.50
C THR A 127 -4.40 9.94 3.58
N LEU A 128 -4.53 9.18 2.50
CA LEU A 128 -3.51 9.08 1.44
C LEU A 128 -3.71 10.20 0.41
N LYS A 129 -2.65 10.50 -0.35
CA LYS A 129 -2.74 11.35 -1.55
C LYS A 129 -3.53 10.63 -2.65
N ASP A 130 -4.30 11.36 -3.44
CA ASP A 130 -5.17 10.77 -4.47
C ASP A 130 -4.37 10.10 -5.60
N ASP A 131 -3.16 10.60 -5.86
CA ASP A 131 -2.24 10.08 -6.89
C ASP A 131 -1.32 8.97 -6.36
N TYR A 132 -1.45 8.57 -5.10
CA TYR A 132 -0.58 7.59 -4.46
C TYR A 132 -1.18 6.19 -4.52
N GLN A 133 -0.44 5.26 -5.12
CA GLN A 133 -0.79 3.84 -5.07
C GLN A 133 -0.39 3.24 -3.73
N PRO A 134 -1.30 2.57 -3.00
CA PRO A 134 -0.93 1.85 -1.80
C PRO A 134 0.16 0.80 -2.07
N GLY A 135 1.20 0.80 -1.24
CA GLY A 135 2.35 -0.08 -1.30
C GLY A 135 3.49 0.40 -2.19
N ASP A 136 3.37 1.57 -2.81
CA ASP A 136 4.45 2.17 -3.61
C ASP A 136 5.44 2.93 -2.72
N LEU A 137 6.71 2.54 -2.78
CA LEU A 137 7.81 3.17 -2.05
C LEU A 137 8.64 4.10 -2.98
N GLY A 138 8.13 4.39 -4.17
CA GLY A 138 8.79 5.29 -5.14
C GLY A 138 9.94 4.64 -5.91
N PHE A 139 10.13 3.32 -5.80
CA PHE A 139 11.18 2.58 -6.52
C PHE A 139 10.84 2.34 -8.00
N GLY A 140 9.63 2.68 -8.45
CA GLY A 140 9.24 2.60 -9.86
C GLY A 140 9.25 1.19 -10.46
N VAL A 141 9.16 0.15 -9.61
CA VAL A 141 9.28 -1.27 -10.02
C VAL A 141 7.96 -1.84 -10.55
N TRP A 142 6.83 -1.18 -10.27
CA TRP A 142 5.49 -1.66 -10.57
C TRP A 142 5.06 -1.28 -11.99
N ASN A 143 4.64 -2.26 -12.79
CA ASN A 143 3.98 -2.03 -14.08
C ASN A 143 2.48 -2.38 -13.96
N THR A 144 1.66 -1.75 -14.79
CA THR A 144 0.20 -1.99 -14.92
C THR A 144 -0.18 -3.44 -15.19
N THR A 145 0.75 -4.26 -15.69
CA THR A 145 0.58 -5.70 -15.92
C THR A 145 0.79 -6.58 -14.68
N MET A 146 1.18 -5.98 -13.54
CA MET A 146 1.53 -6.72 -12.32
C MET A 146 0.37 -6.89 -11.33
N GLY A 147 -0.86 -6.50 -11.67
CA GLY A 147 -2.02 -6.61 -10.77
C GLY A 147 -2.17 -8.01 -10.15
N ASP A 148 -2.17 -9.06 -10.98
CA ASP A 148 -2.24 -10.45 -10.54
C ASP A 148 -1.09 -10.87 -9.60
N MET A 149 0.09 -10.26 -9.74
CA MET A 149 1.23 -10.52 -8.86
C MET A 149 1.09 -9.82 -7.52
N MET A 150 0.52 -8.60 -7.51
CA MET A 150 0.24 -7.87 -6.28
C MET A 150 -0.85 -8.57 -5.45
N ASP A 151 -1.86 -9.15 -6.10
CA ASP A 151 -2.89 -9.93 -5.42
C ASP A 151 -2.32 -11.22 -4.81
N LYS A 152 -1.37 -11.87 -5.51
CA LYS A 152 -0.63 -13.04 -4.99
C LYS A 152 0.26 -12.68 -3.81
N GLU A 153 0.99 -11.56 -3.89
CA GLU A 153 1.79 -11.04 -2.79
C GLU A 153 0.92 -10.83 -1.55
N LEU A 154 -0.24 -10.18 -1.71
CA LEU A 154 -1.11 -9.87 -0.60
C LEU A 154 -1.70 -11.13 0.05
N ASN A 155 -2.13 -12.12 -0.75
CA ASN A 155 -2.63 -13.38 -0.22
C ASN A 155 -1.56 -14.16 0.56
N ASN A 156 -0.32 -14.20 0.07
CA ASN A 156 0.81 -14.78 0.79
C ASN A 156 1.11 -13.99 2.08
N GLY A 157 0.97 -12.68 2.03
CA GLY A 157 1.07 -11.77 3.17
C GLY A 157 0.08 -12.07 4.29
N ARG A 158 -1.19 -12.25 3.96
CA ARG A 158 -2.25 -12.63 4.91
C ARG A 158 -1.93 -13.96 5.60
N LEU A 159 -1.47 -14.95 4.83
CA LEU A 159 -1.02 -16.22 5.38
C LEU A 159 0.18 -16.02 6.33
N ALA A 160 1.16 -15.21 5.93
CA ALA A 160 2.34 -14.93 6.73
C ALA A 160 2.02 -14.24 8.06
N MET A 161 1.08 -13.28 8.07
CA MET A 161 0.64 -12.61 9.30
C MET A 161 0.07 -13.62 10.32
N ILE A 162 -0.77 -14.55 9.86
CA ILE A 162 -1.34 -15.59 10.73
C ILE A 162 -0.27 -16.60 11.17
N ALA A 163 0.64 -16.99 10.26
CA ALA A 163 1.72 -17.91 10.57
C ALA A 163 2.67 -17.35 11.64
N MET A 164 3.10 -16.09 11.51
CA MET A 164 3.95 -15.44 12.50
C MET A 164 3.25 -15.33 13.86
N LEU A 165 1.96 -14.94 13.88
CA LEU A 165 1.19 -14.90 15.11
C LEU A 165 1.13 -16.27 15.79
N GLY A 166 0.91 -17.34 15.00
CA GLY A 166 0.91 -18.72 15.48
C GLY A 166 2.27 -19.13 16.07
N MET A 167 3.37 -18.84 15.38
CA MET A 167 4.72 -19.13 15.87
C MET A 167 5.02 -18.39 17.18
N MET A 168 4.76 -17.08 17.26
CA MET A 168 4.94 -16.35 18.51
C MET A 168 4.07 -16.89 19.65
N ALA A 169 2.80 -17.20 19.38
CA ALA A 169 1.89 -17.72 20.40
C ALA A 169 2.33 -19.11 20.91
N GLN A 170 2.80 -19.97 20.01
CA GLN A 170 3.30 -21.30 20.37
C GLN A 170 4.54 -21.18 21.26
N GLU A 171 5.56 -20.42 20.85
CA GLU A 171 6.78 -20.25 21.64
C GLU A 171 6.50 -19.59 23.00
N LEU A 172 5.55 -18.63 23.07
CA LEU A 172 5.16 -18.00 24.33
C LEU A 172 4.46 -18.95 25.31
N VAL A 173 3.66 -19.90 24.81
CA VAL A 173 2.92 -20.85 25.66
C VAL A 173 3.81 -22.02 26.06
N THR A 174 4.52 -22.63 25.10
CA THR A 174 5.35 -23.81 25.35
C THR A 174 6.65 -23.47 26.08
N HIS A 175 7.11 -22.22 25.99
CA HIS A 175 8.42 -21.77 26.47
C HIS A 175 9.57 -22.63 25.91
N GLN A 176 9.37 -23.17 24.71
CA GLN A 176 10.30 -24.02 23.98
C GLN A 176 10.41 -23.50 22.55
N ARG A 177 11.59 -23.67 21.95
CA ARG A 177 11.82 -23.29 20.56
C ARG A 177 10.92 -24.09 19.62
N LEU A 178 10.56 -23.48 18.51
CA LEU A 178 9.80 -24.15 17.46
C LEU A 178 10.68 -25.07 16.61
N PHE A 179 11.96 -24.71 16.44
CA PHE A 179 12.94 -25.44 15.64
C PHE A 179 14.25 -25.75 16.39
#